data_AF-A0A1Q3ARL4-F1
#
_entry.id   AF-A0A1Q3ARL4-F1
#
_cell.length_a   1.000
_cell.length_b   1.000
_cell.length_c   1.000
_cell.angle_alpha   90.00
_cell.angle_beta   90.00
_cell.angle_gamma   90.00
#
_symmetry.space_group_name_H-M   'P 1'
#
loop_
_entity.id
_entity.type
_entity.pdbx_description
1 polymer ?
#
loop_
_entity_poly.entity_id
_entity_poly.type
_entity_poly.pdbx_seq_one_letter_code
_entity_poly.pdbx_strand_id
1 'polypeptide(L)'
;PSFDGNNYSYWKTCMIIFIQSLDYQLWNIITNGPDIPTKIVDGQRILKMNNEFNDHDYKLLQLNTKAKHGITFCALIPSEFNRVSSLDSTKEIWDRLMVTYEGTNQLFTMLENENISSMYAHFNDIINVLKGLGKVYTNHELVSKILR
;
A
#
# COMPACT_ATOMS: atom_id res chain seq x y z
N PRO A 1 14.80 5.71 -10.40
CA PRO A 1 14.08 6.97 -10.69
C PRO A 1 13.90 7.79 -9.40
N SER A 2 14.35 9.05 -9.37
CA SER A 2 14.22 9.92 -8.20
C SER A 2 12.92 10.73 -8.27
N PHE A 3 12.31 10.99 -7.11
CA PHE A 3 11.08 11.75 -6.94
C PHE A 3 11.32 12.97 -6.06
N ASP A 4 11.00 14.14 -6.59
CA ASP A 4 11.16 15.44 -5.94
C ASP A 4 9.82 16.07 -5.51
N GLY A 5 8.70 15.34 -5.67
CA GLY A 5 7.36 15.85 -5.44
C GLY A 5 6.64 16.35 -6.71
N ASN A 6 7.32 16.46 -7.85
CA ASN A 6 6.73 16.93 -9.10
C ASN A 6 6.45 15.79 -10.09
N ASN A 7 5.46 16.00 -10.97
CA ASN A 7 5.12 15.09 -12.07
C ASN A 7 4.97 13.62 -11.61
N TYR A 8 4.20 13.41 -10.54
CA TYR A 8 4.04 12.10 -9.90
C TYR A 8 3.57 11.01 -10.87
N SER A 9 2.69 11.31 -11.81
CA SER A 9 2.22 10.32 -12.81
C SER A 9 3.37 9.77 -13.67
N TYR A 10 4.29 10.63 -14.12
CA TYR A 10 5.47 10.20 -14.86
C TYR A 10 6.40 9.38 -13.96
N TRP A 11 6.73 9.89 -12.77
CA TRP A 11 7.60 9.18 -11.84
C TRP A 11 7.04 7.79 -11.48
N LYS A 12 5.74 7.70 -11.17
CA LYS A 12 5.04 6.45 -10.83
C LYS A 12 5.18 5.44 -11.95
N THR A 13 4.92 5.86 -13.19
CA THR A 13 5.06 4.99 -14.38
C THR A 13 6.49 4.46 -14.50
N CYS A 14 7.50 5.33 -14.40
CA CYS A 14 8.90 4.92 -14.43
C CYS A 14 9.28 4.00 -13.26
N MET A 15 8.74 4.25 -12.07
CA MET A 15 9.01 3.46 -10.88
C MET A 15 8.42 2.05 -10.99
N ILE A 16 7.18 1.93 -11.47
CA ILE A 16 6.53 0.65 -11.71
C ILE A 16 7.38 -0.20 -12.66
N ILE A 17 7.77 0.36 -13.80
CA ILE A 17 8.59 -0.34 -14.81
C ILE A 17 9.94 -0.75 -14.21
N PHE A 18 10.60 0.16 -13.47
CA PHE A 18 11.88 -0.12 -12.84
C PHE A 18 11.79 -1.29 -11.86
N ILE A 19 10.81 -1.28 -10.96
CA ILE A 19 10.62 -2.34 -9.96
C ILE A 19 10.31 -3.68 -10.62
N GLN A 20 9.38 -3.69 -11.59
CA GLN A 20 9.03 -4.88 -12.35
C GLN A 20 10.22 -5.45 -13.13
N SER A 21 11.12 -4.59 -13.64
CA SER A 21 12.34 -5.01 -14.33
C SER A 21 13.39 -5.63 -13.40
N LEU A 22 13.39 -5.27 -12.11
CA LEU A 22 14.31 -5.83 -11.12
C LEU A 22 13.86 -7.21 -10.66
N ASP A 23 12.59 -7.30 -10.24
CA ASP A 23 11.94 -8.53 -9.79
C ASP A 23 10.44 -8.27 -9.64
N TYR A 24 9.63 -9.00 -10.40
CA TYR A 24 8.17 -8.85 -10.36
C TYR A 24 7.56 -9.21 -9.00
N GLN A 25 8.22 -10.07 -8.21
CA GLN A 25 7.78 -10.37 -6.83
C GLN A 25 7.84 -9.13 -5.93
N LEU A 26 8.78 -8.20 -6.18
CA LEU A 26 8.84 -6.94 -5.44
C LEU A 26 7.60 -6.10 -5.70
N TRP A 27 7.16 -6.01 -6.97
CA TRP A 27 5.93 -5.30 -7.33
C TRP A 27 4.71 -5.89 -6.60
N ASN A 28 4.63 -7.22 -6.52
CA ASN A 28 3.54 -7.91 -5.81
C ASN A 28 3.52 -7.56 -4.31
N ILE A 29 4.68 -7.50 -3.65
CA ILE A 29 4.80 -7.10 -2.24
C ILE A 29 4.39 -5.63 -2.03
N ILE A 30 4.71 -4.76 -2.99
CA ILE A 30 4.38 -3.33 -2.92
C ILE A 30 2.87 -3.12 -3.02
N THR A 31 2.19 -3.83 -3.92
CA THR A 31 0.76 -3.64 -4.14
C THR A 31 -0.10 -4.37 -3.10
N ASN A 32 0.27 -5.60 -2.75
CA ASN A 32 -0.54 -6.49 -1.90
C ASN A 32 -0.07 -6.53 -0.44
N GLY A 33 1.13 -6.05 -0.15
CA GLY A 33 1.74 -6.10 1.18
C GLY A 33 2.66 -7.30 1.34
N PRO A 34 3.48 -7.32 2.42
CA PRO A 34 4.37 -8.44 2.69
C PRO A 34 3.61 -9.70 3.12
N ASP A 35 4.02 -10.85 2.61
CA ASP A 35 3.59 -12.13 3.14
C ASP A 35 4.18 -12.33 4.53
N ILE A 36 3.30 -12.35 5.54
CA ILE A 36 3.71 -12.56 6.93
C ILE A 36 3.89 -14.07 7.16
N PRO A 37 5.06 -14.52 7.68
CA PRO A 37 5.28 -15.92 8.00
C PRO A 37 4.23 -16.48 8.98
N THR A 38 3.47 -17.47 8.51
CA THR A 38 2.39 -18.11 9.28
C THR A 38 2.51 -19.63 9.23
N LYS A 39 2.02 -20.31 10.27
CA LYS A 39 1.87 -21.76 10.33
C LYS A 39 0.40 -22.13 10.61
N ILE A 40 0.03 -23.36 10.28
CA ILE A 40 -1.29 -23.91 10.59
C ILE A 40 -1.16 -24.77 11.84
N VAL A 41 -1.90 -24.44 12.89
CA VAL A 41 -2.03 -25.25 14.11
C VAL A 41 -3.53 -25.44 14.37
N ASP A 42 -3.96 -26.69 14.47
CA ASP A 42 -5.38 -27.07 14.66
C ASP A 42 -6.34 -26.43 13.63
N GLY A 43 -5.88 -26.31 12.38
CA GLY A 43 -6.65 -25.69 11.30
C GLY A 43 -6.70 -24.15 11.33
N GLN A 44 -6.14 -23.51 12.36
CA GLN A 44 -6.02 -22.05 12.43
C GLN A 44 -4.65 -21.56 11.93
N ARG A 45 -4.68 -20.43 11.21
CA ARG A 45 -3.48 -19.76 10.72
C ARG A 45 -2.95 -18.84 11.81
N ILE A 46 -1.78 -19.17 12.36
CA ILE A 46 -1.12 -18.40 13.42
C ILE A 46 0.24 -17.88 12.95
N LEU A 47 0.66 -16.75 13.50
CA LEU A 47 1.98 -16.16 13.21
C LEU A 47 3.09 -17.10 13.69
N LYS A 48 4.11 -17.28 12.85
CA LYS A 48 5.34 -17.94 13.27
C LYS A 48 6.13 -17.00 14.17
N MET A 49 6.77 -17.55 15.20
CA MET A 49 7.80 -16.81 15.93
C MET A 49 9.11 -16.82 15.13
N ASN A 50 9.98 -15.82 15.37
CA ASN A 50 11.25 -15.67 14.63
C ASN A 50 12.15 -16.91 14.69
N ASN A 51 12.08 -17.71 15.76
CA ASN A 51 12.82 -18.95 15.93
C ASN A 51 12.26 -20.13 15.10
N GLU A 52 11.07 -19.98 14.52
CA GLU A 52 10.40 -20.98 13.68
C GLU A 52 10.52 -20.65 12.18
N PHE A 53 11.25 -19.58 11.83
CA PHE A 53 11.43 -19.17 10.45
C PHE A 53 12.34 -20.15 9.71
N ASN A 54 11.91 -20.53 8.52
CA ASN A 54 12.71 -21.29 7.57
C ASN A 54 13.36 -20.36 6.54
N ASP A 55 14.24 -20.91 5.69
CA ASP A 55 14.94 -20.15 4.65
C ASP A 55 13.99 -19.41 3.70
N HIS A 56 12.80 -19.97 3.46
CA HIS A 56 11.78 -19.34 2.63
C HIS A 56 11.16 -18.11 3.31
N ASP A 57 10.85 -18.19 4.61
CA ASP A 57 10.35 -17.08 5.41
C ASP A 57 11.36 -15.92 5.41
N TYR A 58 12.65 -16.22 5.61
CA TYR A 58 13.73 -15.22 5.55
C TYR A 58 13.87 -14.59 4.16
N LYS A 59 13.73 -15.37 3.09
CA LYS A 59 13.77 -14.86 1.72
C LYS A 59 12.63 -13.86 1.45
N LEU A 60 11.42 -14.15 1.93
CA LEU A 60 10.28 -13.22 1.82
C LEU A 60 10.51 -11.91 2.60
N LEU A 61 11.01 -12.01 3.82
CA LEU A 61 11.37 -10.83 4.63
C LEU A 61 12.46 -9.97 3.95
N GLN A 62 13.46 -10.62 3.36
CA GLN A 62 14.51 -9.94 2.61
C GLN A 62 13.96 -9.24 1.36
N LEU A 63 13.05 -9.90 0.62
CA LEU A 63 12.37 -9.29 -0.52
C LEU A 63 11.56 -8.06 -0.12
N ASN A 64 10.81 -8.13 0.98
CA ASN A 64 10.07 -6.97 1.49
C ASN A 64 11.02 -5.83 1.90
N THR A 65 12.14 -6.15 2.57
CA THR A 65 13.15 -5.15 2.94
C THR A 65 13.78 -4.50 1.71
N LYS A 66 14.06 -5.28 0.66
CA LYS A 66 14.58 -4.80 -0.62
C LYS A 66 13.57 -3.91 -1.34
N ALA A 67 12.29 -4.27 -1.33
CA ALA A 67 11.21 -3.45 -1.87
C ALA A 67 11.10 -2.11 -1.11
N LYS A 68 11.11 -2.16 0.23
CA LYS A 68 11.09 -0.97 1.09
C LYS A 68 12.25 -0.04 0.74
N HIS A 69 13.47 -0.58 0.74
CA HIS A 69 14.68 0.18 0.40
C HIS A 69 14.60 0.83 -0.98
N GLY A 70 14.13 0.10 -2.00
CA GLY A 70 13.98 0.61 -3.36
C GLY A 70 13.01 1.80 -3.46
N ILE A 71 11.88 1.73 -2.75
CA ILE A 71 10.88 2.80 -2.75
C ILE A 71 11.28 3.97 -1.85
N THR A 72 11.79 3.75 -0.63
CA THR A 72 12.03 4.86 0.32
C THR A 72 13.38 5.52 0.15
N PHE A 73 14.45 4.74 0.00
CA PHE A 73 15.82 5.27 0.06
C PHE A 73 16.40 5.61 -1.31
N CYS A 74 16.05 4.85 -2.35
CA CYS A 74 16.57 5.11 -3.70
C CYS A 74 15.72 6.08 -4.51
N ALA A 75 14.43 6.24 -4.16
CA ALA A 75 13.49 6.94 -5.01
C ALA A 75 12.96 8.25 -4.44
N LEU A 76 13.07 8.51 -3.14
CA LEU A 76 12.55 9.74 -2.52
C LEU A 76 13.70 10.66 -2.13
N ILE A 77 13.55 11.96 -2.40
CA ILE A 77 14.39 12.97 -1.76
C ILE A 77 14.08 13.06 -0.25
N PRO A 78 14.98 13.61 0.59
CA PRO A 78 14.81 13.63 2.04
C PRO A 78 13.49 14.25 2.53
N SER A 79 12.99 15.28 1.86
CA SER A 79 11.70 15.91 2.22
C SER A 79 10.52 14.96 2.05
N GLU A 80 10.53 14.14 0.99
CA GLU A 80 9.48 13.15 0.75
C GLU A 80 9.65 11.90 1.63
N PHE A 81 10.89 11.48 1.87
CA PHE A 81 11.18 10.40 2.81
C PHE A 81 10.62 10.70 4.21
N ASN A 82 10.82 11.91 4.72
CA ASN A 82 10.36 12.30 6.06
C ASN A 82 8.83 12.21 6.23
N ARG A 83 8.06 12.23 5.15
CA ARG A 83 6.58 12.16 5.20
C ARG A 83 6.07 10.72 5.32
N VAL A 84 6.91 9.74 4.98
CA VAL A 84 6.56 8.31 4.96
C VAL A 84 7.47 7.48 5.87
N SER A 85 8.44 8.09 6.54
CA SER A 85 9.47 7.41 7.34
C SER A 85 8.92 6.66 8.56
N SER A 86 7.75 7.05 9.06
CA SER A 86 7.07 6.40 10.19
C SER A 86 6.23 5.18 9.78
N LEU A 87 6.17 4.84 8.49
CA LEU A 87 5.35 3.73 7.98
C LEU A 87 6.13 2.41 7.98
N ASP A 88 5.44 1.33 8.32
CA ASP A 88 6.07 0.06 8.62
C ASP A 88 6.22 -0.80 7.37
N SER A 89 5.20 -0.82 6.51
CA SER A 89 5.20 -1.62 5.29
C SER A 89 5.48 -0.80 4.03
N THR A 90 6.12 -1.45 3.05
CA THR A 90 6.35 -0.87 1.72
C THR A 90 5.03 -0.48 1.03
N LYS A 91 3.98 -1.27 1.28
CA LYS A 91 2.62 -1.01 0.80
C LYS A 91 2.06 0.29 1.37
N GLU A 92 2.14 0.49 2.68
CA GLU A 92 1.68 1.74 3.31
C GLU A 92 2.38 2.95 2.71
N ILE A 93 3.69 2.86 2.49
CA ILE A 93 4.48 3.94 1.87
C ILE A 93 3.96 4.23 0.45
N TRP A 94 3.78 3.19 -0.36
CA TRP A 94 3.28 3.32 -1.73
C TRP A 94 1.87 3.90 -1.79
N ASP A 95 0.96 3.36 -0.98
CA ASP A 95 -0.43 3.83 -0.87
C ASP A 95 -0.48 5.28 -0.38
N ARG A 96 0.37 5.65 0.59
CA ARG A 96 0.48 7.02 1.09
C ARG A 96 0.94 7.99 0.00
N LEU A 97 1.93 7.61 -0.81
CA LEU A 97 2.38 8.42 -1.95
C LEU A 97 1.26 8.58 -2.97
N MET A 98 0.55 7.50 -3.31
CA MET A 98 -0.59 7.55 -4.23
C MET A 98 -1.68 8.50 -3.73
N VAL A 99 -2.12 8.34 -2.48
CA VAL A 99 -3.14 9.22 -1.89
C VAL A 99 -2.69 10.68 -1.84
N THR A 100 -1.40 10.92 -1.58
CA THR A 100 -0.87 12.28 -1.45
C THR A 100 -0.80 13.02 -2.80
N TYR A 101 -0.49 12.32 -3.89
CA TYR A 101 -0.21 12.94 -5.19
C TYR A 101 -1.28 12.72 -6.27
N GLU A 102 -2.04 11.63 -6.21
CA GLU A 102 -3.19 11.37 -7.09
C GLU A 102 -4.52 11.69 -6.40
N GLY A 103 -4.49 11.91 -5.08
CA GLY A 103 -5.66 12.16 -4.26
C GLY A 103 -6.37 10.88 -3.83
N THR A 104 -7.45 11.03 -3.06
CA THR A 104 -8.25 9.91 -2.53
C THR A 104 -9.20 9.28 -3.55
N ASN A 105 -9.15 9.65 -4.83
CA ASN A 105 -10.08 9.10 -5.82
C ASN A 105 -9.98 7.57 -5.90
N GLN A 106 -8.80 6.97 -5.68
CA GLN A 106 -8.67 5.51 -5.68
C GLN A 106 -9.20 4.80 -4.43
N LEU A 107 -9.31 5.50 -3.28
CA LEU A 107 -9.93 4.94 -2.08
C LEU A 107 -11.43 4.72 -2.26
N PHE A 108 -12.05 5.48 -3.18
CA PHE A 108 -13.48 5.44 -3.45
C PHE A 108 -13.83 4.69 -4.73
N THR A 109 -12.85 4.10 -5.43
CA THR A 109 -13.07 3.29 -6.63
C THR A 109 -13.14 1.81 -6.30
N MET A 110 -14.02 1.09 -7.00
CA MET A 110 -14.12 -0.37 -6.93
C MET A 110 -12.85 -1.02 -7.51
N LEU A 111 -12.29 -2.01 -6.81
CA LEU A 111 -11.13 -2.78 -7.30
C LEU A 111 -11.55 -3.78 -8.41
N GLU A 112 -10.60 -4.18 -9.27
CA GLU A 112 -10.84 -5.04 -10.46
C GLU A 112 -11.52 -6.40 -10.17
N ASN A 113 -11.55 -6.85 -8.91
CA ASN A 113 -12.20 -8.10 -8.48
C ASN A 113 -13.13 -7.92 -7.27
N GLU A 114 -13.55 -6.68 -6.99
CA GLU A 114 -14.41 -6.36 -5.87
C GLU A 114 -15.89 -6.34 -6.31
N ASN A 115 -16.77 -6.95 -5.51
CA ASN A 115 -18.21 -6.83 -5.75
C ASN A 115 -18.77 -5.56 -5.10
N ILE A 116 -19.96 -5.13 -5.52
CA ILE A 116 -20.60 -3.88 -5.04
C ILE A 116 -20.75 -3.87 -3.50
N SER A 117 -21.07 -5.02 -2.89
CA SER A 117 -21.22 -5.12 -1.43
C SER A 117 -19.90 -4.92 -0.70
N SER A 118 -18.81 -5.52 -1.20
CA SER A 118 -17.46 -5.34 -0.67
C SER A 118 -16.99 -3.89 -0.83
N MET A 119 -17.24 -3.28 -2.00
CA MET A 119 -16.93 -1.88 -2.26
C MET A 119 -17.66 -0.94 -1.31
N TYR A 120 -18.95 -1.19 -1.05
CA TYR A 120 -19.73 -0.41 -0.10
C TYR A 120 -19.25 -0.57 1.35
N ALA A 121 -18.81 -1.77 1.75
CA ALA A 121 -18.23 -2.01 3.07
C ALA A 121 -16.90 -1.22 3.23
N HIS A 122 -15.99 -1.35 2.26
CA HIS A 122 -14.73 -0.61 2.23
C HIS A 122 -14.96 0.91 2.27
N PHE A 123 -15.92 1.41 1.48
CA PHE A 123 -16.33 2.81 1.51
C PHE A 123 -16.77 3.25 2.91
N ASN A 124 -17.62 2.47 3.57
CA ASN A 124 -18.08 2.81 4.93
C ASN A 124 -16.96 2.79 5.96
N ASP A 125 -16.01 1.87 5.85
CA ASP A 125 -14.84 1.82 6.73
C ASP A 125 -14.01 3.11 6.59
N ILE A 126 -13.80 3.59 5.35
CA ILE A 126 -13.13 4.86 5.09
C ILE A 126 -13.91 6.03 5.71
N ILE A 127 -15.24 6.08 5.55
CA ILE A 127 -16.07 7.14 6.14
C ILE A 127 -16.04 7.11 7.66
N ASN A 128 -16.01 5.93 8.28
CA ASN A 128 -15.92 5.79 9.73
C ASN A 128 -14.56 6.29 10.26
N VAL A 129 -13.47 5.96 9.57
CA VAL A 129 -12.13 6.51 9.88
C VAL A 129 -12.12 8.04 9.75
N LEU A 130 -12.68 8.58 8.67
CA LEU A 130 -12.74 10.03 8.45
C LEU A 130 -13.58 10.75 9.50
N LYS A 131 -14.70 10.17 9.92
CA LYS A 131 -15.51 10.68 11.04
C LYS A 131 -14.71 10.67 12.34
N GLY A 132 -13.94 9.62 12.62
CA GLY A 132 -13.03 9.55 13.77
C GLY A 132 -11.95 10.63 13.75
N LEU A 133 -11.56 11.09 12.57
CA LEU A 133 -10.61 12.20 12.35
C LEU A 133 -11.30 13.59 12.34
N GLY A 134 -12.59 13.68 12.65
CA GLY A 134 -13.35 14.93 12.69
C GLY A 134 -13.78 15.45 11.31
N LYS A 135 -13.61 14.66 10.24
CA LYS A 135 -14.10 15.01 8.89
C LYS A 135 -15.46 14.36 8.65
N VAL A 136 -16.51 15.18 8.63
CA VAL A 136 -17.87 14.74 8.34
C VAL A 136 -18.26 15.20 6.94
N TYR A 137 -18.78 14.27 6.14
CA TYR A 137 -19.23 14.52 4.78
C TYR A 137 -20.75 14.38 4.70
N THR A 138 -21.37 15.20 3.86
CA THR A 138 -22.80 15.09 3.54
C THR A 138 -23.06 13.93 2.57
N ASN A 139 -24.29 13.40 2.56
CA ASN A 139 -24.67 12.32 1.63
C ASN A 139 -24.43 12.69 0.16
N HIS A 140 -24.62 13.95 -0.21
CA HIS A 140 -24.37 14.43 -1.57
C HIS A 140 -22.87 14.34 -1.95
N GLU A 141 -21.97 14.72 -1.05
CA GLU A 141 -20.52 14.61 -1.26
C GLU A 141 -20.07 13.15 -1.37
N LEU A 142 -20.65 12.27 -0.54
CA LEU A 142 -20.37 10.83 -0.56
C LEU A 142 -20.81 10.18 -1.89
N VAL A 143 -22.02 10.49 -2.35
CA VAL A 143 -22.55 9.97 -3.62
C VAL A 143 -21.70 10.46 -4.81
N SER A 144 -21.25 11.71 -4.80
CA SER A 144 -20.34 12.24 -5.82
C SER A 144 -18.97 11.54 -5.85
N LYS A 145 -18.57 10.87 -4.77
CA LYS A 145 -17.31 10.12 -4.69
C LYS A 145 -17.43 8.67 -5.17
N ILE A 146 -18.62 8.07 -5.06
CA ILE A 146 -18.91 6.71 -5.54
C ILE A 146 -19.22 6.68 -7.05
N LEU A 147 -19.86 7.73 -7.57
CA LEU A 147 -20.32 7.78 -8.97
C LEU A 147 -19.26 8.29 -9.97
N ARG A 148 -18.01 8.42 -9.55
CA ARG A 148 -16.91 8.99 -10.34
C ARG A 148 -15.87 7.93 -10.66
#